data_AF-A0A7V9P3C1-F1
#
_entry.id   AF-A0A7V9P3C1-F1
#
_cell.length_a   1.000
_cell.length_b   1.000
_cell.length_c   1.000
_cell.angle_alpha   90.00
_cell.angle_beta   90.00
_cell.angle_gamma   90.00
#
_symmetry.space_group_name_H-M   'P 1'
#
loop_
_entity.id
_entity.type
_entity.pdbx_description
1 polymer ?
#
loop_
_entity_poly.entity_id
_entity_poly.type
_entity_poly.pdbx_seq_one_letter_code
_entity_poly.pdbx_strand_id
1 'polypeptide(L)'
;MEEGVNGEARPQAETTSTASDGIGEELRLLDAYWRAANYLSVGQIYLLDNPLLREELAAAQIKPRLLGHWGTTPGLNFVYAHLNRLIRARDLEAIYVCGPGHG
;
A
#
# COMPACT_ATOMS: atom_id res chain seq x y z
N MET A 1 30.77 36.87 -49.38
CA MET A 1 29.63 36.93 -48.45
C MET A 1 29.14 35.52 -48.25
N GLU A 2 29.73 34.82 -47.28
CA GLU A 2 29.17 33.57 -46.75
C GLU A 2 28.19 33.97 -45.65
N GLU A 3 26.90 33.74 -45.85
CA GLU A 3 25.94 33.76 -44.75
C GLU A 3 25.64 32.32 -44.34
N GLY A 4 26.05 31.98 -43.13
CA GLY A 4 25.83 30.69 -42.50
C GLY A 4 24.35 30.44 -42.26
N VAL A 5 23.87 29.29 -42.73
CA VAL A 5 22.58 28.74 -42.36
C VAL A 5 22.68 28.27 -40.91
N ASN A 6 22.16 29.10 -39.99
CA ASN A 6 21.96 28.73 -38.61
C ASN A 6 21.01 27.53 -38.53
N GLY A 7 21.50 26.42 -37.98
CA GLY A 7 20.71 25.23 -37.72
C GLY A 7 19.65 25.52 -36.65
N GLU A 8 18.38 25.49 -37.05
CA GLU A 8 17.28 25.38 -36.12
C GLU A 8 17.31 23.98 -35.48
N ALA A 9 17.78 23.92 -34.24
CA ALA A 9 17.63 22.75 -33.40
C ALA A 9 16.12 22.49 -33.19
N ARG A 10 15.62 21.40 -33.78
CA ARG A 10 14.28 20.88 -33.48
C ARG A 10 14.15 20.67 -31.97
N PRO A 11 13.05 21.10 -31.32
CA PRO A 11 12.82 20.69 -29.94
C PRO A 11 12.71 19.17 -29.92
N GLN A 12 13.65 18.52 -29.24
CA GLN A 12 13.50 17.11 -28.90
C GLN A 12 12.29 17.01 -27.97
N ALA A 13 11.22 16.39 -28.45
CA ALA A 13 10.12 15.99 -27.59
C ALA A 13 10.70 15.10 -26.49
N GLU A 14 10.63 15.56 -25.24
CA GLU A 14 10.85 14.72 -24.08
C GLU A 14 9.84 13.58 -24.12
N THR A 15 10.28 12.41 -24.58
CA THR A 15 9.51 11.17 -24.52
C THR A 15 9.42 10.78 -23.04
N THR A 16 8.42 11.32 -22.34
CA THR A 16 8.26 11.18 -20.90
C THR A 16 7.91 9.74 -20.55
N SER A 17 8.56 9.24 -19.50
CA SER A 17 8.52 7.86 -18.99
C SER A 17 7.18 7.50 -18.32
N THR A 18 6.12 7.31 -19.09
CA THR A 18 4.76 7.10 -18.54
C THR A 18 4.53 5.73 -17.90
N ALA A 19 5.22 4.69 -18.35
CA ALA A 19 5.00 3.32 -17.87
C ALA A 19 5.67 3.03 -16.51
N SER A 20 6.84 3.60 -16.25
CA SER A 20 7.53 3.48 -14.95
C SER A 20 6.71 4.14 -13.84
N ASP A 21 6.08 5.26 -14.17
CA ASP A 21 5.36 6.10 -13.21
C ASP A 21 4.07 5.42 -12.76
N GLY A 22 3.39 4.72 -13.69
CA GLY A 22 2.20 3.90 -13.38
C GLY A 22 2.50 2.70 -12.47
N ILE A 23 3.60 1.98 -12.70
CA ILE A 23 4.01 0.85 -11.86
C ILE A 23 4.45 1.33 -10.47
N GLY A 24 5.21 2.43 -10.41
CA GLY A 24 5.64 3.03 -9.16
C GLY A 24 4.46 3.44 -8.26
N GLU A 25 3.47 4.12 -8.85
CA GLU A 25 2.26 4.53 -8.13
C GLU A 25 1.40 3.34 -7.69
N GLU A 26 1.24 2.32 -8.53
CA GLU A 26 0.52 1.09 -8.17
C GLU A 26 1.16 0.39 -6.95
N LEU A 27 2.49 0.24 -6.96
CA LEU A 27 3.22 -0.36 -5.85
C LEU A 27 3.12 0.49 -4.58
N ARG A 28 3.15 1.82 -4.69
CA ARG A 28 2.97 2.73 -3.57
C ARG A 28 1.58 2.58 -2.93
N LEU A 29 0.53 2.46 -3.75
CA LEU A 29 -0.83 2.24 -3.26
C LEU A 29 -1.00 0.85 -2.62
N LEU A 30 -0.33 -0.17 -3.16
CA LEU A 30 -0.33 -1.52 -2.61
C LEU A 30 0.36 -1.59 -1.24
N ASP A 31 1.53 -0.95 -1.11
CA ASP A 31 2.22 -0.79 0.18
C ASP A 31 1.35 -0.03 1.19
N ALA A 32 0.71 1.07 0.75
CA ALA A 32 -0.19 1.84 1.61
C ALA A 32 -1.38 1.00 2.09
N TYR A 33 -1.99 0.18 1.24
CA TYR A 33 -3.05 -0.76 1.63
C TYR A 33 -2.54 -1.75 2.68
N TRP A 34 -1.39 -2.39 2.43
CA TRP A 34 -0.82 -3.36 3.33
C TRP A 34 -0.51 -2.76 4.71
N ARG A 35 0.09 -1.57 4.75
CA ARG A 35 0.38 -0.83 5.98
C ARG A 35 -0.88 -0.39 6.71
N ALA A 36 -1.91 0.06 5.99
CA ALA A 36 -3.19 0.42 6.58
C ALA A 36 -3.85 -0.80 7.24
N ALA A 37 -3.87 -1.96 6.57
CA ALA A 37 -4.38 -3.19 7.13
C ALA A 37 -3.60 -3.59 8.40
N ASN A 38 -2.27 -3.56 8.36
CA ASN A 38 -1.42 -3.86 9.52
C ASN A 38 -1.68 -2.90 10.69
N TYR A 39 -1.85 -1.60 10.42
CA TYR A 39 -2.14 -0.60 11.44
C TYR A 39 -3.47 -0.88 12.13
N LEU A 40 -4.52 -1.19 11.36
CA LEU A 40 -5.83 -1.55 11.90
C LEU A 40 -5.78 -2.86 12.70
N SER A 41 -5.03 -3.87 12.24
CA SER A 41 -4.84 -5.13 12.98
C SER A 41 -4.19 -4.88 14.35
N VAL A 42 -3.16 -4.04 14.43
CA VAL A 42 -2.58 -3.61 15.72
C VAL A 42 -3.62 -2.87 16.55
N GLY A 43 -4.37 -1.93 15.96
CA GLY A 43 -5.45 -1.24 16.66
C GLY A 43 -6.47 -2.20 17.29
N GLN A 44 -6.89 -3.22 16.54
CA GLN A 44 -7.83 -4.25 17.01
C GLN A 44 -7.27 -5.09 18.16
N ILE A 45 -5.97 -5.40 18.16
CA ILE A 45 -5.34 -6.21 19.22
C ILE A 45 -5.12 -5.38 20.49
N TYR A 46 -4.63 -4.14 20.34
CA TYR A 46 -4.06 -3.37 21.46
C TYR A 46 -4.90 -2.20 21.95
N LEU A 47 -5.68 -1.54 21.10
CA LEU A 47 -6.31 -0.25 21.44
C LEU A 47 -7.78 -0.41 21.85
N LEU A 48 -8.14 0.27 22.94
CA LEU A 48 -9.53 0.45 23.39
C LEU A 48 -10.14 1.72 22.79
N ASP A 49 -9.32 2.76 22.58
CA ASP A 49 -9.71 4.07 22.05
C ASP A 49 -8.52 4.73 21.33
N ASN A 50 -8.72 5.93 20.76
CA ASN A 50 -7.73 6.70 20.00
C ASN A 50 -7.09 5.90 18.84
N PRO A 51 -7.88 5.22 17.99
CA PRO A 51 -7.36 4.29 16.98
C PRO A 51 -6.58 4.96 15.86
N LEU A 52 -6.61 6.29 15.76
CA LEU A 52 -5.87 7.08 14.76
C LEU A 52 -4.78 7.95 15.40
N LEU A 53 -4.52 7.81 16.71
CA LEU A 53 -3.53 8.60 17.46
C LEU A 53 -3.68 10.11 17.22
N ARG A 54 -4.91 10.63 17.32
CA ARG A 54 -5.22 12.07 17.15
C ARG A 54 -4.66 12.92 18.31
N GLU A 55 -4.42 12.26 19.43
CA GLU A 55 -3.70 12.76 20.60
C GLU A 55 -2.61 11.74 20.98
N GLU A 56 -1.66 12.15 21.85
CA GLU A 56 -0.59 11.28 22.33
C GLU A 56 -1.18 10.02 23.02
N LEU A 57 -0.60 8.86 22.74
CA LEU A 57 -1.12 7.59 23.24
C LEU A 57 -0.96 7.49 24.76
N ALA A 58 -2.08 7.40 25.47
CA ALA A 58 -2.10 7.19 26.91
C ALA A 58 -2.27 5.70 27.27
N ALA A 59 -1.69 5.26 28.38
CA ALA A 59 -1.82 3.88 28.86
C ALA A 59 -3.29 3.44 29.07
N ALA A 60 -4.17 4.38 29.47
CA ALA A 60 -5.60 4.13 29.63
C ALA A 60 -6.33 3.77 28.32
N GLN A 61 -5.73 4.08 27.16
CA GLN A 61 -6.27 3.76 25.83
C GLN A 61 -5.84 2.38 25.33
N ILE A 62 -4.98 1.67 26.06
CA ILE A 62 -4.56 0.30 25.77
C ILE A 62 -5.52 -0.66 26.47
N LYS A 63 -5.92 -1.74 25.79
CA LYS A 63 -6.80 -2.76 26.39
C LYS A 63 -6.13 -3.39 27.62
N PRO A 64 -6.86 -3.56 28.74
CA PRO A 64 -6.31 -4.18 29.95
C PRO A 64 -6.01 -5.68 29.78
N ARG A 65 -6.61 -6.32 28.76
CA ARG A 65 -6.32 -7.70 28.38
C ARG A 65 -6.10 -7.76 26.88
N LEU A 66 -4.90 -8.14 26.47
CA LEU A 66 -4.51 -8.27 25.07
C LEU A 66 -4.89 -9.66 24.57
N LEU A 67 -5.78 -9.71 23.58
CA LEU A 67 -6.26 -10.94 22.95
C LEU A 67 -6.20 -10.76 21.43
N GLY A 68 -5.61 -11.73 20.75
CA GLY A 68 -5.39 -11.72 19.30
C GLY A 68 -4.03 -12.32 18.96
N HIS A 69 -3.80 -12.60 17.68
CA HIS A 69 -2.53 -13.11 17.19
C HIS A 69 -1.96 -12.10 16.21
N TRP A 70 -0.70 -11.72 16.39
CA TRP A 70 -0.01 -10.84 15.46
C TRP A 70 0.88 -11.61 14.47
N GLY A 71 1.47 -12.73 14.88
CA GLY A 71 2.60 -13.33 14.16
C GLY A 71 2.32 -13.69 12.69
N THR A 72 1.09 -14.02 12.33
CA THR A 72 0.69 -14.34 10.94
C THR A 72 0.00 -13.19 10.22
N THR A 73 -0.61 -12.26 10.93
CA THR A 73 -1.47 -11.20 10.38
C THR A 73 -0.78 -10.32 9.33
N PRO A 74 0.47 -9.84 9.50
CA PRO A 74 1.15 -9.06 8.46
C PRO A 74 1.35 -9.82 7.16
N GLY A 75 1.65 -11.13 7.25
CA GLY A 75 1.80 -12.00 6.08
C GLY A 75 0.46 -12.22 5.38
N LEU A 76 -0.61 -12.42 6.13
CA LEU A 76 -1.97 -12.54 5.60
C LEU A 76 -2.41 -11.24 4.91
N ASN A 77 -2.22 -10.09 5.55
CA ASN A 77 -2.52 -8.79 4.98
C ASN A 77 -1.72 -8.53 3.69
N PHE A 78 -0.45 -8.94 3.65
CA PHE A 78 0.40 -8.82 2.45
C PHE A 78 -0.18 -9.66 1.30
N VAL A 79 -0.44 -10.93 1.54
CA VAL A 79 -1.01 -11.83 0.53
C VAL A 79 -2.36 -11.31 0.06
N TYR A 80 -3.23 -10.88 0.99
CA TYR A 80 -4.56 -10.36 0.66
C TYR A 80 -4.49 -9.09 -0.20
N ALA A 81 -3.59 -8.15 0.11
CA ALA A 81 -3.37 -6.95 -0.70
C ALA A 81 -2.99 -7.32 -2.15
N HIS A 82 -2.06 -8.26 -2.32
CA HIS A 82 -1.63 -8.73 -3.63
C HIS A 82 -2.71 -9.55 -4.37
N LEU A 83 -3.52 -10.32 -3.66
CA LEU A 83 -4.68 -11.01 -4.26
C LEU A 83 -5.71 -10.01 -4.77
N ASN A 84 -6.03 -8.96 -4.00
CA ASN A 84 -6.91 -7.88 -4.45
C ASN A 84 -6.38 -7.20 -5.71
N ARG A 85 -5.06 -6.97 -5.80
CA ARG A 85 -4.43 -6.46 -7.02
C ARG A 85 -4.65 -7.41 -8.20
N LEU A 86 -4.44 -8.71 -8.02
CA LEU A 86 -4.64 -9.70 -9.09
C LEU A 86 -6.10 -9.77 -9.55
N ILE A 87 -7.04 -9.78 -8.61
CA ILE A 87 -8.48 -9.76 -8.90
C ILE A 87 -8.83 -8.56 -9.78
N ARG A 88 -8.36 -7.36 -9.40
CA ARG A 88 -8.61 -6.12 -10.15
C ARG A 88 -7.93 -6.10 -11.52
N ALA A 89 -6.67 -6.52 -11.61
CA ALA A 89 -5.88 -6.43 -12.83
C ALA A 89 -6.26 -7.49 -13.87
N ARG A 90 -6.92 -8.58 -13.46
CA ARG A 90 -7.21 -9.74 -14.29
C ARG A 90 -8.71 -10.10 -14.35
N ASP A 91 -9.55 -9.32 -13.67
CA ASP A 91 -11.01 -9.54 -13.57
C ASP A 91 -11.34 -10.96 -13.08
N LEU A 92 -10.72 -11.38 -11.98
CA LEU A 92 -10.86 -12.74 -11.45
C LEU A 92 -12.01 -12.85 -10.46
N GLU A 93 -12.80 -13.91 -10.60
CA GLU A 93 -13.63 -14.43 -9.52
C GLU A 93 -12.76 -15.30 -8.61
N ALA A 94 -12.55 -14.87 -7.36
CA ALA A 94 -11.66 -15.56 -6.42
C ALA A 94 -12.24 -15.63 -5.02
N ILE A 95 -11.92 -16.72 -4.31
CA ILE A 95 -12.18 -16.91 -2.88
C ILE A 95 -10.84 -17.10 -2.18
N TYR A 96 -10.62 -16.36 -1.09
CA TYR A 96 -9.45 -16.52 -0.24
C TYR A 96 -9.78 -17.40 0.98
N VAL A 97 -9.11 -18.55 1.08
CA VAL A 97 -9.22 -19.44 2.24
C VAL A 97 -7.97 -19.28 3.11
N CYS A 98 -8.13 -18.68 4.28
CA CYS A 98 -7.03 -18.49 5.23
C CYS A 98 -6.81 -19.77 6.05
N GLY A 99 -5.66 -20.43 5.83
CA GLY A 99 -5.23 -21.58 6.64
C GLY A 99 -5.01 -21.22 8.12
N PRO A 100 -4.11 -20.27 8.45
CA PRO A 100 -3.90 -19.80 9.83
C PRO A 100 -5.01 -18.81 10.24
N GLY A 101 -6.23 -19.30 10.43
CA GLY A 101 -7.43 -18.48 10.70
C GLY A 101 -7.47 -17.74 12.04
N HIS A 102 -6.41 -17.84 12.86
CA HIS A 102 -6.33 -17.13 14.14
C HIS A 102 -5.77 -15.70 14.02
N GLY A 103 -5.24 -15.36 12.84
CA GLY A 103 -4.55 -14.10 12.53
C GLY A 103 -5.45 -13.10 11.81
#